data_AF-A0A502BWQ1-F1
#
_entry.id   AF-A0A502BWQ1-F1
#
_cell.length_a   1.000
_cell.length_b   1.000
_cell.length_c   1.000
_cell.angle_alpha   90.00
_cell.angle_beta   90.00
_cell.angle_gamma   90.00
#
_symmetry.space_group_name_H-M   'P 1'
#
loop_
_entity.id
_entity.type
_entity.pdbx_description
1 polymer ?
#
loop_
_entity_poly.entity_id
_entity_poly.type
_entity_poly.pdbx_seq_one_letter_code
_entity_poly.pdbx_strand_id
1 'polypeptide(L)'
;MIARLSTPGQGATWPPCLHPGGVHRRAVMPTLHLEMHPGRTLEQKRAFVSEVTRVTAQTLACPPESVDILISEVPRDAWAKAGKLLADA
;
A
#
# COMPACT_ATOMS: atom_id res chain seq x y z
N MET A 1 -13.17 -15.88 -28.85
CA MET A 1 -12.74 -16.24 -27.49
C MET A 1 -12.43 -14.95 -26.75
N ILE A 2 -13.42 -14.32 -26.11
CA ILE A 2 -13.26 -13.08 -25.33
C ILE A 2 -13.97 -13.33 -24.01
N ALA A 3 -13.19 -13.55 -22.95
CA ALA A 3 -13.74 -13.76 -21.61
C ALA A 3 -14.31 -12.43 -21.09
N ARG A 4 -15.62 -12.40 -20.85
CA ARG A 4 -16.30 -11.31 -20.14
C ARG A 4 -15.71 -11.23 -18.74
N LEU A 5 -15.06 -10.11 -18.41
CA LEU A 5 -14.74 -9.75 -17.04
C LEU A 5 -16.05 -9.36 -16.35
N SER A 6 -16.57 -10.26 -15.52
CA SER A 6 -17.71 -10.01 -14.65
C SER A 6 -17.30 -9.01 -13.56
N THR A 7 -18.03 -7.91 -13.48
CA THR A 7 -17.94 -6.92 -12.40
C THR A 7 -18.25 -7.59 -11.05
N PRO A 8 -17.45 -7.40 -9.99
CA PRO A 8 -17.86 -7.85 -8.66
C PRO A 8 -18.98 -6.94 -8.16
N GLY A 9 -20.09 -7.56 -7.79
CA GLY A 9 -21.26 -6.92 -7.23
C GLY A 9 -20.98 -6.17 -5.93
N GLN A 10 -21.77 -5.13 -5.73
CA GLN A 10 -21.89 -4.32 -4.54
C GLN A 10 -22.21 -5.21 -3.32
N GLY A 11 -21.50 -5.03 -2.20
CA GLY A 11 -21.85 -5.65 -0.91
C GLY A 11 -20.78 -6.52 -0.24
N ALA A 12 -19.52 -6.06 -0.18
CA ALA A 12 -18.54 -6.68 0.71
C ALA A 12 -18.85 -6.29 2.17
N THR A 13 -19.91 -6.85 2.75
CA THR A 13 -20.01 -6.98 4.20
C THR A 13 -18.99 -8.04 4.60
N TRP A 14 -17.80 -7.59 4.99
CA TRP A 14 -16.78 -8.49 5.53
C TRP A 14 -17.39 -9.21 6.73
N PRO A 15 -17.50 -10.55 6.71
CA PRO A 15 -17.93 -11.24 7.92
C PRO A 15 -16.89 -10.94 9.01
N PRO A 16 -17.29 -10.66 10.26
CA PRO A 16 -16.34 -10.69 11.36
C PRO A 16 -15.75 -12.09 11.36
N CYS A 17 -14.44 -12.18 11.14
CA CYS A 17 -13.70 -13.44 11.04
C CYS A 17 -13.70 -14.20 12.38
N LEU A 18 -14.85 -14.73 12.79
CA LEU A 18 -15.01 -15.53 13.99
C LEU A 18 -14.84 -17.01 13.59
N HIS A 19 -13.64 -17.54 13.86
CA HIS A 19 -13.40 -18.99 13.85
C HIS A 19 -13.26 -19.47 15.30
N PRO A 20 -13.92 -20.57 15.68
CA PRO A 20 -13.81 -21.12 17.02
C PRO A 20 -12.49 -21.91 17.11
N GLY A 21 -11.48 -21.33 17.75
CA GLY A 21 -10.19 -21.98 17.97
C GLY A 21 -9.06 -20.96 18.09
N GLY A 22 -8.76 -20.57 19.33
CA GLY A 22 -7.80 -19.52 19.64
C GLY A 22 -6.39 -19.79 19.12
N VAL A 23 -6.03 -19.04 18.09
CA VAL A 23 -4.72 -18.40 17.93
C VAL A 23 -5.04 -17.04 17.28
N HIS A 24 -4.60 -15.92 17.87
CA HIS A 24 -4.73 -14.60 17.26
C HIS A 24 -4.07 -14.61 15.88
N ARG A 25 -4.84 -14.90 14.83
CA ARG A 25 -4.48 -14.51 13.47
C ARG A 25 -4.46 -13.00 13.50
N ARG A 26 -3.28 -12.41 13.67
CA ARG A 26 -3.04 -11.01 13.35
C ARG A 26 -3.74 -10.80 12.01
N ALA A 27 -4.81 -10.00 12.01
CA ALA A 27 -5.26 -9.39 10.78
C ALA A 27 -3.98 -8.88 10.11
N VAL A 28 -3.72 -9.27 8.86
CA VAL A 28 -2.50 -8.88 8.16
C VAL A 28 -2.44 -7.35 8.28
N MET A 29 -1.44 -6.83 8.98
CA MET A 29 -1.21 -5.39 9.18
C MET A 29 -0.08 -5.01 8.22
N PRO A 30 -0.34 -4.88 6.90
CA PRO A 30 0.71 -4.58 5.96
C PRO A 30 1.18 -3.13 6.17
N THR A 31 2.47 -2.98 6.43
CA THR A 31 3.13 -1.67 6.45
C THR A 31 3.96 -1.51 5.18
N LEU A 32 3.70 -0.46 4.42
CA LEU A 32 4.41 -0.13 3.20
C LEU A 32 5.31 1.08 3.45
N HIS A 33 6.58 0.96 3.11
CA HIS A 33 7.54 2.05 3.17
C HIS A 33 7.84 2.55 1.77
N LEU A 34 7.63 3.85 1.55
CA LEU A 34 7.91 4.52 0.30
C LEU A 34 8.98 5.58 0.54
N GLU A 35 10.16 5.32 0.00
CA GLU A 35 11.24 6.30 -0.07
C GLU A 35 11.23 6.94 -1.46
N MET A 36 11.12 8.26 -1.51
CA MET A 36 11.14 9.02 -2.75
C MET A 36 11.90 10.33 -2.59
N HIS A 37 12.29 10.96 -3.70
CA HIS A 37 12.81 12.32 -3.66
C HIS A 37 11.69 13.35 -3.43
N PRO A 38 11.99 14.47 -2.76
CA PRO A 38 11.04 15.55 -2.58
C PRO A 38 10.61 16.17 -3.91
N GLY A 39 9.42 16.77 -3.93
CA GLY A 39 8.90 17.49 -5.10
C GLY A 39 7.53 17.03 -5.59
N ARG A 40 6.87 16.11 -4.87
CA ARG A 40 5.47 15.72 -5.15
C ARG A 40 4.49 16.56 -4.37
N THR A 41 3.40 16.96 -5.02
CA THR A 41 2.34 17.72 -4.36
C THR A 41 1.58 16.83 -3.38
N LEU A 42 0.91 17.46 -2.40
CA LEU A 42 0.08 16.74 -1.45
C LEU A 42 -1.06 15.97 -2.13
N GLU A 43 -1.62 16.50 -3.23
CA GLU A 43 -2.64 15.82 -4.02
C GLU A 43 -2.12 14.54 -4.68
N GLN A 44 -0.89 14.58 -5.22
CA GLN A 44 -0.25 13.39 -5.78
C GLN A 44 -0.03 12.31 -4.72
N LYS A 45 0.42 12.71 -3.52
CA LYS A 45 0.59 11.78 -2.38
C LYS A 45 -0.75 11.16 -1.96
N ARG A 46 -1.83 11.96 -1.92
CA ARG A 46 -3.20 11.48 -1.61
C ARG A 46 -3.70 10.46 -2.64
N ALA A 47 -3.54 10.77 -3.93
CA ALA A 47 -3.92 9.85 -5.00
C ALA A 47 -3.14 8.52 -4.91
N PHE A 48 -1.84 8.60 -4.63
CA PHE A 48 -0.99 7.42 -4.46
C PHE A 48 -1.44 6.53 -3.29
N VAL A 49 -1.61 7.08 -2.08
CA VAL A 49 -1.99 6.26 -0.91
C VAL A 49 -3.35 5.60 -1.09
N SER A 50 -4.31 6.29 -1.72
CA SER A 50 -5.64 5.74 -2.00
C SER A 50 -5.56 4.50 -2.90
N GLU A 51 -4.85 4.60 -4.02
CA GLU A 51 -4.73 3.49 -4.97
C GLU A 51 -3.92 2.32 -4.39
N VAL A 52 -2.82 2.61 -3.68
CA VAL A 52 -1.98 1.59 -3.09
C VAL A 52 -2.69 0.84 -1.97
N THR A 53 -3.41 1.54 -1.08
CA THR A 53 -4.23 0.88 -0.05
C THR A 53 -5.28 -0.01 -0.69
N ARG A 54 -5.96 0.46 -1.74
CA ARG A 54 -6.96 -0.34 -2.47
C ARG A 54 -6.36 -1.61 -3.06
N VAL A 55 -5.23 -1.52 -3.74
CA VAL A 55 -4.54 -2.67 -4.34
C VAL A 55 -4.05 -3.63 -3.25
N THR A 56 -3.49 -3.10 -2.16
CA THR A 56 -2.99 -3.91 -1.04
C THR A 56 -4.12 -4.70 -0.39
N ALA A 57 -5.23 -4.04 -0.06
CA ALA A 57 -6.41 -4.68 0.51
C ALA A 57 -6.97 -5.78 -0.39
N GLN A 58 -7.06 -5.51 -1.70
CA GLN A 58 -7.56 -6.48 -2.69
C GLN A 58 -6.64 -7.68 -2.88
N THR A 59 -5.32 -7.47 -2.92
CA THR A 59 -4.33 -8.52 -3.21
C THR A 59 -3.98 -9.36 -1.99
N LEU A 60 -3.91 -8.74 -0.81
CA LEU A 60 -3.55 -9.40 0.45
C LEU A 60 -4.78 -9.86 1.27
N ALA A 61 -6.00 -9.63 0.75
CA ALA A 61 -7.26 -9.96 1.41
C ALA A 61 -7.33 -9.43 2.85
N CYS A 62 -6.91 -8.18 3.05
CA CYS A 62 -6.92 -7.50 4.33
C CYS A 62 -7.83 -6.27 4.30
N PRO A 63 -8.40 -5.86 5.45
CA PRO A 63 -9.17 -4.63 5.53
C PRO A 63 -8.29 -3.41 5.16
N PRO A 64 -8.81 -2.41 4.42
CA PRO A 64 -8.03 -1.22 4.06
C PRO A 64 -7.57 -0.43 5.29
N GLU A 65 -8.31 -0.45 6.39
CA GLU A 65 -7.95 0.18 7.66
C GLU A 65 -6.75 -0.46 8.38
N SER A 66 -6.33 -1.65 7.95
CA SER A 66 -5.12 -2.32 8.48
C SER A 66 -3.85 -1.96 7.72
N VAL A 67 -3.96 -1.20 6.62
CA VAL A 67 -2.83 -0.86 5.75
C VAL A 67 -2.20 0.45 6.20
N ASP A 68 -0.95 0.39 6.63
CA ASP A 68 -0.15 1.56 6.97
C ASP A 68 0.80 1.91 5.81
N ILE A 69 0.89 3.19 5.45
CA ILE A 69 1.82 3.68 4.41
C ILE A 69 2.66 4.81 4.99
N LEU A 70 3.98 4.58 5.05
CA LEU A 70 4.96 5.57 5.47
C LEU A 70 5.63 6.15 4.22
N ILE A 71 5.56 7.47 4.06
CA ILE A 71 6.20 8.18 2.95
C ILE A 71 7.36 9.00 3.50
N SER A 72 8.57 8.62 3.11
CA SER A 72 9.82 9.31 3.45
C SER A 72 10.34 10.06 2.23
N GLU A 73 10.48 11.38 2.36
CA GLU A 73 11.12 12.21 1.34
C GLU A 73 12.61 12.35 1.66
N VAL A 74 13.45 11.76 0.81
CA VAL A 74 14.90 11.72 0.97
C VAL A 74 15.53 12.62 -0.11
N PRO A 75 16.21 13.71 0.26
CA PRO A 75 16.85 14.60 -0.71
C PRO A 75 18.01 13.89 -1.43
N ARG A 76 18.44 14.42 -2.59
CA ARG A 76 19.46 13.75 -3.43
C ARG A 76 20.82 13.64 -2.75
N ASP A 77 21.16 14.57 -1.85
CA ASP A 77 22.38 14.54 -1.03
C ASP A 77 22.34 13.49 0.09
N ALA A 78 21.17 12.96 0.43
CA ALA A 78 20.99 11.90 1.42
C ALA A 78 20.76 10.51 0.78
N TRP A 79 20.84 10.39 -0.55
CA TRP A 79 20.65 9.15 -1.29
C TRP A 79 21.92 8.79 -2.07
N ALA A 80 22.51 7.62 -1.80
CA ALA A 80 23.64 7.09 -2.56
C ALA A 80 23.24 5.87 -3.40
N LYS A 81 23.80 5.76 -4.61
CA LYS A 81 23.69 4.56 -5.45
C LYS A 81 25.03 4.28 -6.11
N ALA A 82 25.45 3.01 -6.10
CA ALA A 82 26.73 2.58 -6.68
C ALA A 82 27.95 3.39 -6.16
N GLY A 83 27.96 3.73 -4.88
CA GLY A 83 29.07 4.45 -4.24
C GLY A 83 29.14 5.95 -4.54
N LYS A 84 28.12 6.54 -5.18
CA LYS A 84 28.04 7.98 -5.43
C LYS A 84 26.76 8.55 -4.84
N LEU A 85 26.82 9.75 -4.27
CA LEU A 85 25.60 10.46 -3.91
C LEU A 85 24.87 10.82 -5.20
N LEU A 86 23.55 10.78 -5.16
CA LEU A 86 22.74 11.25 -6.28
C LEU A 86 22.91 12.75 -6.50
N ALA A 87 23.34 13.50 -5.48
CA ALA A 87 23.74 14.90 -5.65
C ALA A 87 24.98 15.08 -6.53
N ASP A 88 25.89 14.09 -6.57
CA ASP A 88 27.12 14.13 -7.37
C ASP A 88 26.91 13.61 -8.81
N ALA A 89 25.68 13.21 -9.14
CA ALA A 89 25.27 12.62 -10.41
C ALA A 89 24.42 13.57 -11.26
#